data_AF-A0A2H0TLF4-F1
#
_entry.id   AF-A0A2H0TLF4-F1
#
_cell.length_a   1.000
_cell.length_b   1.000
_cell.length_c   1.000
_cell.angle_alpha   90.00
_cell.angle_beta   90.00
_cell.angle_gamma   90.00
#
_symmetry.space_group_name_H-M   'P 1'
#
loop_
_entity.id
_entity.type
_entity.pdbx_description
1 polymer ?
#
loop_
_entity_poly.entity_id
_entity_poly.type
_entity_poly.pdbx_seq_one_letter_code
_entity_poly.pdbx_strand_id
1 'polypeptide(L)'
;MAIIFQEKKKQKYLIFILIGIVFVILLTLWLGFSRRPSVTPTEAPLAEVSKTWQKIEINFEILKNPLFQALKDFEKIPAFEGEAGRENPFISY
;
A
#
# COMPACT_ATOMS: atom_id res chain seq x y z
N MET A 1 3.10 -61.50 -28.53
CA MET A 1 2.38 -60.21 -28.65
C MET A 1 1.50 -59.84 -27.43
N ALA A 2 1.44 -60.64 -26.35
CA ALA A 2 0.58 -60.33 -25.19
C ALA A 2 1.13 -59.24 -24.24
N ILE A 3 2.46 -59.15 -24.11
CA ILE A 3 3.15 -58.22 -23.20
C ILE A 3 3.00 -56.76 -23.63
N ILE A 4 3.11 -56.49 -24.93
CA ILE A 4 2.98 -55.15 -25.54
C ILE A 4 1.56 -54.59 -25.39
N PHE A 5 0.54 -55.46 -25.28
CA PHE A 5 -0.85 -55.05 -25.12
C PHE A 5 -1.18 -54.69 -23.66
N GLN A 6 -0.54 -55.34 -22.68
CA GLN A 6 -0.66 -54.98 -21.27
C GLN A 6 0.00 -53.63 -20.96
N GLU A 7 1.16 -53.33 -21.56
CA GLU A 7 1.82 -52.03 -21.40
C GLU A 7 0.97 -50.88 -21.94
N LYS A 8 0.37 -51.04 -23.13
CA LYS A 8 -0.53 -50.01 -23.70
C LYS A 8 -1.77 -49.74 -22.85
N LYS A 9 -2.32 -50.77 -22.18
CA LYS A 9 -3.44 -50.57 -21.23
C LYS A 9 -2.99 -49.86 -19.96
N LYS A 10 -1.86 -50.25 -19.37
CA LYS A 10 -1.31 -49.60 -18.17
C LYS A 10 -0.92 -48.15 -18.42
N GLN A 11 -0.30 -47.84 -19.57
CA GLN A 11 0.01 -46.46 -19.97
C GLN A 11 -1.23 -45.59 -20.12
N LYS A 12 -2.31 -46.11 -20.73
CA LYS A 12 -3.59 -45.38 -20.81
C LYS A 12 -4.14 -45.05 -19.43
N TYR A 13 -4.13 -46.01 -18.50
CA TYR A 13 -4.57 -45.74 -17.12
C TYR A 13 -3.68 -44.72 -16.42
N LEU A 14 -2.36 -44.79 -16.58
CA LEU A 14 -1.43 -43.80 -16.03
C LEU A 14 -1.67 -42.40 -16.60
N ILE A 15 -1.96 -42.29 -17.90
CA ILE A 15 -2.33 -41.04 -18.56
C ILE A 15 -3.65 -40.49 -18.02
N PHE A 16 -4.67 -41.34 -17.86
CA PHE A 16 -5.95 -40.92 -17.26
C PHE A 16 -5.79 -40.47 -15.80
N ILE A 17 -4.96 -41.16 -15.02
CA ILE A 17 -4.63 -40.77 -13.64
C ILE A 17 -3.91 -39.42 -13.63
N LEU A 18 -2.93 -39.22 -14.51
CA LEU A 18 -2.19 -37.96 -14.63
C LEU A 18 -3.11 -36.81 -15.02
N ILE A 19 -4.00 -37.02 -16.00
CA ILE A 19 -5.02 -36.04 -16.38
C ILE A 19 -5.94 -35.73 -15.19
N GLY A 20 -6.37 -36.74 -14.44
CA GLY A 20 -7.18 -36.56 -13.24
C GLY A 20 -6.50 -35.71 -12.18
N ILE A 21 -5.21 -35.95 -11.91
CA ILE A 21 -4.42 -35.16 -10.96
C ILE A 21 -4.29 -33.71 -11.43
N VAL A 22 -3.97 -33.49 -12.70
CA VAL A 22 -3.89 -32.15 -13.30
C VAL A 22 -5.22 -31.42 -13.18
N PHE A 23 -6.33 -32.12 -13.43
CA PHE A 23 -7.67 -31.56 -13.34
C PHE A 23 -8.02 -31.16 -11.91
N VAL A 24 -7.70 -31.99 -10.91
CA VAL A 24 -7.88 -31.67 -9.49
C VAL A 24 -7.06 -30.44 -9.09
N ILE A 25 -5.80 -30.35 -9.53
CA ILE A 25 -4.96 -29.17 -9.26
C ILE A 25 -5.60 -27.91 -9.87
N LEU A 26 -6.01 -27.95 -11.13
CA LEU A 26 -6.71 -26.84 -11.79
C LEU A 26 -7.99 -26.43 -11.04
N LEU A 27 -8.78 -27.40 -10.59
CA LEU A 27 -10.01 -27.16 -9.86
C LEU A 27 -9.74 -26.53 -8.49
N THR A 28 -8.71 -27.00 -7.77
CA THR A 28 -8.31 -26.40 -6.48
C THR A 28 -7.76 -24.98 -6.64
N LEU A 29 -6.99 -24.71 -7.70
CA LEU A 29 -6.51 -23.36 -8.03
C LEU A 29 -7.68 -22.45 -8.42
N TRP A 30 -8.64 -22.94 -9.21
CA TRP A 30 -9.83 -22.18 -9.57
C TRP A 30 -10.69 -21.85 -8.36
N LEU A 31 -11.01 -22.85 -7.52
CA LEU A 31 -11.79 -22.65 -6.30
C LEU A 31 -11.04 -21.76 -5.31
N GLY A 32 -9.73 -21.94 -5.16
CA GLY A 32 -8.89 -21.16 -4.25
C GLY A 32 -8.71 -19.71 -4.71
N PHE A 33 -8.61 -19.46 -6.01
CA PHE A 33 -8.53 -18.12 -6.57
C PHE A 33 -9.90 -17.42 -6.54
N SER A 34 -10.99 -18.14 -6.86
CA SER A 34 -12.36 -17.61 -6.81
C SER A 34 -12.86 -17.37 -5.39
N ARG A 35 -12.33 -18.12 -4.41
CA ARG A 35 -12.60 -17.92 -2.98
C ARG A 35 -11.57 -17.06 -2.28
N ARG A 36 -10.71 -16.32 -3.00
CA ARG A 36 -10.04 -15.21 -2.35
C ARG A 36 -11.18 -14.32 -1.83
N PRO A 37 -11.41 -14.24 -0.50
CA PRO A 37 -12.10 -13.06 -0.05
C PRO A 37 -11.25 -11.93 -0.61
N SER A 38 -11.88 -10.94 -1.22
CA SER A 38 -11.23 -9.65 -1.22
C SER A 38 -10.96 -9.40 0.26
N VAL A 39 -9.74 -9.70 0.69
CA VAL A 39 -9.09 -8.87 1.68
C VAL A 39 -8.81 -7.57 0.93
N THR A 40 -9.91 -6.91 0.50
CA THR A 40 -10.03 -5.49 0.72
C THR A 40 -9.49 -5.36 2.12
N PRO A 41 -8.41 -4.59 2.34
CA PRO A 41 -8.11 -4.16 3.67
C PRO A 41 -9.47 -3.79 4.25
N THR A 42 -9.88 -4.44 5.34
CA THR A 42 -10.80 -3.76 6.22
C THR A 42 -9.98 -2.57 6.73
N GLU A 43 -9.80 -1.56 5.88
CA GLU A 43 -10.17 -0.23 6.28
C GLU A 43 -11.47 -0.50 7.02
N ALA A 44 -11.45 -0.21 8.33
CA ALA A 44 -12.67 -0.07 9.08
C ALA A 44 -13.70 0.62 8.17
N PRO A 45 -15.01 0.56 8.45
CA PRO A 45 -15.79 1.71 8.04
C PRO A 45 -15.05 2.90 8.66
N LEU A 46 -14.20 3.58 7.87
CA LEU A 46 -14.07 5.01 7.89
C LEU A 46 -15.53 5.32 7.75
N ALA A 47 -16.18 5.53 8.89
CA ALA A 47 -17.46 6.16 8.92
C ALA A 47 -17.26 7.25 7.89
N GLU A 48 -18.04 7.19 6.81
CA GLU A 48 -18.17 8.29 5.89
C GLU A 48 -18.81 9.40 6.74
N VAL A 49 -18.05 9.90 7.72
CA VAL A 49 -18.06 11.26 8.13
C VAL A 49 -17.65 11.91 6.82
N SER A 50 -18.66 12.16 5.99
CA SER A 50 -18.69 13.33 5.14
C SER A 50 -18.47 14.47 6.12
N LYS A 51 -17.19 14.67 6.47
CA LYS A 51 -16.76 15.79 7.26
C LYS A 51 -16.87 16.89 6.23
N THR A 52 -18.07 17.44 6.11
CA THR A 52 -18.28 18.71 5.45
C THR A 52 -17.34 19.64 6.18
N TRP A 53 -16.19 19.88 5.56
CA TRP A 53 -15.21 20.81 6.07
C TRP A 53 -15.93 22.15 6.06
N GLN A 54 -16.37 22.61 7.24
CA GLN A 54 -16.91 23.95 7.35
C GLN A 54 -15.83 24.90 6.88
N LYS A 55 -16.20 25.83 6.00
CA LYS A 55 -15.31 26.89 5.56
C LYS A 55 -14.92 27.69 6.81
N ILE A 56 -13.68 27.51 7.26
CA ILE A 56 -13.13 28.27 8.39
C ILE A 56 -12.65 29.59 7.80
N GLU A 57 -13.30 30.68 8.18
CA GLU A 57 -12.87 32.03 7.85
C GLU A 57 -12.03 32.56 9.01
N ILE A 58 -10.77 32.87 8.73
CA ILE A 58 -9.85 33.41 9.72
C ILE A 58 -10.13 34.90 9.86
N ASN A 59 -10.48 35.34 11.08
CA ASN A 59 -10.67 36.76 11.36
C ASN A 59 -9.33 37.45 11.64
N PHE A 60 -8.82 38.19 10.65
CA PHE A 60 -7.59 38.97 10.77
C PHE A 60 -7.75 40.30 11.49
N GLU A 61 -8.97 40.74 11.82
CA GLU A 61 -9.20 41.98 12.57
C GLU A 61 -8.59 41.91 13.97
N ILE A 62 -8.40 40.70 14.51
CA ILE A 62 -7.73 40.45 15.79
C ILE A 62 -6.32 41.05 15.78
N LEU A 63 -5.61 41.03 14.65
CA LEU A 63 -4.26 41.60 14.53
C LEU A 63 -4.23 43.13 14.68
N LYS A 64 -5.37 43.81 14.57
CA LYS A 64 -5.47 45.26 14.79
C LYS A 64 -5.47 45.64 16.28
N ASN A 65 -5.58 44.68 17.20
CA ASN A 65 -5.54 44.97 18.63
C ASN A 65 -4.17 45.57 19.01
N PRO A 66 -4.14 46.67 19.79
CA PRO A 66 -2.91 47.31 20.25
C PRO A 66 -1.90 46.35 20.90
N LEU A 67 -2.37 45.28 21.56
CA LEU A 67 -1.52 44.25 22.15
C LEU A 67 -0.64 43.54 21.12
N PHE A 68 -1.16 43.29 19.90
CA PHE A 68 -0.38 42.62 18.85
C PHE A 68 0.51 43.60 18.08
N GLN A 69 0.12 44.87 17.99
CA GLN A 69 0.98 45.92 17.40
C GLN A 69 2.18 46.26 18.29
N ALA A 70 2.05 46.04 19.60
CA ALA A 70 3.14 46.21 20.55
C ALA A 70 4.13 45.04 20.56
N LEU A 71 3.84 43.94 19.85
CA LEU A 71 4.79 42.84 19.69
C LEU A 71 5.93 43.29 18.79
N LYS A 72 7.15 42.81 19.10
CA LYS A 72 8.29 43.06 18.22
C LYS A 72 8.06 42.34 16.90
N ASP A 73 8.37 43.05 15.81
CA ASP A 73 8.52 42.42 14.50
C ASP A 73 9.53 41.28 14.58
N PHE A 74 9.36 40.28 13.72
CA PHE A 74 10.33 39.21 13.60
C PHE A 74 11.69 39.80 13.21
N GLU A 75 12.73 39.33 13.91
CA GLU A 75 14.09 39.74 13.58
C GLU A 75 14.42 39.26 12.17
N LYS A 76 14.82 40.20 11.30
CA LYS A 76 15.24 39.84 9.94
C LYS A 76 16.53 39.05 10.05
N ILE A 77 16.46 37.77 9.71
CA ILE A 77 17.62 36.90 9.66
C ILE A 77 18.47 37.36 8.47
N PRO A 78 19.73 37.78 8.68
CA PRO A 78 20.62 38.12 7.57
C PRO A 78 20.87 36.88 6.70
N ALA A 79 21.25 37.10 5.44
CA ALA A 79 21.68 36.01 4.59
C ALA A 79 22.87 35.28 5.25
N PHE A 80 22.89 33.95 5.17
CA PHE A 80 23.97 33.17 5.74
C PHE A 80 25.27 33.43 4.94
N GLU A 81 26.28 33.99 5.61
CA GLU A 81 27.57 34.37 5.00
C GLU A 81 28.66 33.28 5.13
N GLY A 82 28.31 32.09 5.62
CA GLY A 82 29.25 31.00 5.84
C GLY A 82 29.25 29.93 4.75
N GLU A 83 30.16 28.98 4.86
CA GLU A 83 30.10 27.74 4.08
C GLU A 83 28.97 26.85 4.61
N ALA A 84 28.21 26.24 3.70
CA ALA A 84 27.31 25.16 4.09
C ALA A 84 28.14 24.08 4.79
N GLY A 85 27.59 23.49 5.86
CA GLY A 85 28.27 22.43 6.60
C GLY A 85 28.61 21.21 5.73
N ARG A 86 29.18 20.17 6.33
CA ARG A 86 29.50 18.93 5.61
C ARG A 86 28.31 18.46 4.78
N GLU A 87 28.56 18.09 3.52
CA GLU A 87 27.53 17.55 2.63
C GLU A 87 26.75 16.39 3.29
N ASN A 88 27.45 15.60 4.11
CA ASN A 88 26.84 14.60 4.97
C ASN A 88 27.32 14.79 6.43
N PRO A 89 26.46 15.27 7.34
CA PRO A 89 26.83 15.49 8.73
C PRO A 89 26.93 14.20 9.56
N PHE A 90 26.62 13.02 9.00
CA PHE A 90 26.51 11.75 9.74
C PHE A 90 27.71 10.80 9.59
N ILE A 91 28.74 11.18 8.82
CA ILE A 91 29.98 10.39 8.73
C ILE A 91 30.93 10.71 9.89
N SER A 92 31.54 9.69 10.49
CA SER A 92 32.50 9.86 11.60
C SER A 92 33.76 10.63 11.17
N TYR A 93 34.44 11.25 12.15
CA TYR A 93 35.74 11.93 11.98
C TYR A 93 36.90 10.95 11.94
#